data_AF-R7VCF1-F1
#
_entry.id   AF-R7VCF1-F1
#
_cell.length_a   1.000
_cell.length_b   1.000
_cell.length_c   1.000
_cell.angle_alpha   90.00
_cell.angle_beta   90.00
_cell.angle_gamma   90.00
#
_symmetry.space_group_name_H-M   'P 1'
#
loop_
_entity.id
_entity.type
_entity.pdbx_description
1 polymer ?
#
loop_
_entity_poly.entity_id
_entity_poly.type
_entity_poly.pdbx_seq_one_letter_code
_entity_poly.pdbx_strand_id
1 'polypeptide(L)'
;MVRRDMDGYYPLTSDYGSEFAQATFNPTLPPVKSTQAPATSTPSLTEPASCECWGDPHCKGFSNGEMLIGGSCRHVLLTDGCDSSTAQFTISAEFKRTKTHVQRSFIQKVFVNFNHYVEEVLSPMEIELGQGGSVVFRSEDKVIWDKTNSQNLSDVVVHYGITAKYVCVDEIEGWKGKIGESAEIFRLATLNDELAIYWDGVKSVRIDVSTQPAVCGICGQIGSSALVIGDFDVTQKNLTDCPSKAPSQAKGQERQKRHTQKKIFNQPSVVKKKKEEDEKKKFHLANSDVIDEKNNKQKQQQVKK
;
A
#
# COMPACT_ATOMS: atom_id res chain seq x y z
N MET A 1 -31.17 -37.99 -42.06
CA MET A 1 -32.65 -38.01 -41.86
C MET A 1 -32.87 -37.71 -40.40
N VAL A 2 -33.36 -36.55 -39.96
CA VAL A 2 -34.50 -35.74 -40.44
C VAL A 2 -34.14 -34.26 -40.24
N ARG A 3 -34.31 -33.45 -41.30
CA ARG A 3 -34.27 -31.98 -41.29
C ARG A 3 -35.52 -31.45 -40.58
N ARG A 4 -35.37 -30.38 -39.80
CA ARG A 4 -36.47 -29.46 -39.50
C ARG A 4 -36.01 -28.05 -39.85
N ASP A 5 -36.59 -27.56 -40.92
CA ASP A 5 -36.61 -26.17 -41.35
C ASP A 5 -37.46 -25.35 -40.36
N MET A 6 -37.04 -24.11 -40.09
CA MET A 6 -37.84 -23.09 -39.41
C MET A 6 -37.44 -21.74 -40.03
N ASP A 7 -38.04 -21.47 -41.19
CA ASP A 7 -38.11 -20.15 -41.79
C ASP A 7 -39.22 -19.34 -41.09
N GLY A 8 -38.84 -18.22 -40.49
CA GLY A 8 -39.74 -17.28 -39.82
C GLY A 8 -39.59 -15.88 -40.42
N TYR A 9 -40.32 -15.65 -41.51
CA TYR A 9 -40.52 -14.38 -42.19
C TYR A 9 -41.44 -13.47 -41.35
N TYR A 10 -41.07 -12.20 -41.10
CA TYR A 10 -42.00 -11.18 -40.61
C TYR A 10 -42.05 -9.98 -41.57
N PRO A 11 -43.25 -9.47 -41.90
CA PRO A 11 -43.45 -8.48 -42.94
C PRO A 11 -43.30 -7.03 -42.45
N LEU A 12 -42.89 -6.18 -43.39
CA LEU A 12 -42.96 -4.71 -43.36
C LEU A 12 -44.34 -4.24 -43.86
N THR A 13 -45.06 -3.43 -43.08
CA THR A 13 -46.08 -2.43 -43.48
C THR A 13 -46.45 -1.62 -42.21
N SER A 14 -46.93 -0.38 -42.21
CA SER A 14 -46.91 0.80 -43.07
C SER A 14 -47.54 1.93 -42.21
N ASP A 15 -47.32 3.17 -42.61
CA ASP A 15 -48.23 4.31 -42.42
C ASP A 15 -48.60 4.79 -41.01
N TYR A 16 -47.91 5.84 -40.57
CA TYR A 16 -48.57 6.97 -39.91
C TYR A 16 -47.97 8.29 -40.45
N GLY A 17 -48.71 8.92 -41.35
CA GLY A 17 -48.54 10.32 -41.71
C GLY A 17 -49.63 11.16 -41.05
N SER A 18 -49.22 12.23 -40.35
CA SER A 18 -49.93 13.51 -40.24
C SER A 18 -48.93 14.51 -39.62
N GLU A 19 -48.34 15.41 -40.42
CA GLU A 19 -48.91 16.72 -40.78
C GLU A 19 -49.02 17.66 -39.58
N PHE A 20 -47.93 18.34 -39.22
CA PHE A 20 -47.98 19.65 -38.56
C PHE A 20 -46.80 20.53 -38.97
N ALA A 21 -47.15 21.57 -39.72
CA ALA A 21 -46.57 22.93 -39.78
C ALA A 21 -45.04 23.09 -39.82
N GLN A 22 -44.56 23.47 -41.01
CA GLN A 22 -43.27 24.15 -41.18
C GLN A 22 -43.31 25.53 -40.50
N ALA A 23 -42.67 25.65 -39.34
CA ALA A 23 -42.27 26.94 -38.79
C ALA A 23 -40.88 27.28 -39.31
N THR A 24 -40.81 28.16 -40.31
CA THR A 24 -39.57 28.80 -40.75
C THR A 24 -39.08 29.76 -39.67
N PHE A 25 -38.23 29.27 -38.76
CA PHE A 25 -37.40 30.14 -37.94
C PHE A 25 -36.09 30.41 -38.67
N ASN A 26 -35.95 31.65 -39.12
CA ASN A 26 -34.72 32.19 -39.67
C ASN A 26 -34.12 33.13 -38.61
N PRO A 27 -33.23 32.66 -37.72
CA PRO A 27 -32.39 33.56 -36.96
C PRO A 27 -31.06 33.70 -37.71
N THR A 28 -30.93 34.77 -38.48
CA THR A 28 -29.61 35.32 -38.80
C THR A 28 -29.00 35.80 -37.48
N LEU A 29 -28.32 34.89 -36.77
CA LEU A 29 -27.42 35.24 -35.69
C LEU A 29 -26.17 35.89 -36.31
N PRO A 30 -25.68 37.01 -35.76
CA PRO A 30 -24.39 37.54 -36.16
C PRO A 30 -23.30 36.49 -35.89
N PRO A 31 -22.18 36.50 -36.64
CA PRO A 31 -21.08 35.60 -36.40
C PRO A 31 -20.52 35.88 -35.00
N VAL A 32 -20.91 35.06 -34.03
CA VAL A 32 -20.26 35.01 -32.73
C VAL A 32 -18.86 34.49 -33.02
N LYS A 33 -17.87 35.38 -32.91
CA LYS A 33 -16.46 35.02 -32.80
C LYS A 33 -16.38 34.01 -31.65
N SER A 34 -16.27 32.74 -32.01
CA SER A 34 -15.96 31.68 -31.07
C SER A 34 -14.53 31.92 -30.60
N THR A 35 -14.41 32.64 -29.50
CA THR A 35 -13.23 32.55 -28.65
C THR A 35 -13.26 31.15 -28.08
N GLN A 36 -12.67 30.19 -28.80
CA GLN A 36 -12.28 28.92 -28.23
C GLN A 36 -11.45 29.25 -26.99
N ALA A 37 -11.99 28.92 -25.81
CA ALA A 37 -11.16 28.83 -24.62
C ALA A 37 -10.02 27.86 -24.96
N PRO A 38 -8.76 28.18 -24.64
CA PRO A 38 -7.64 27.29 -24.92
C PRO A 38 -7.95 25.94 -24.28
N ALA A 39 -7.88 24.87 -25.07
CA ALA A 39 -7.83 23.53 -24.51
C ALA A 39 -6.64 23.50 -23.54
N THR A 40 -6.91 23.45 -22.24
CA THR A 40 -5.90 23.29 -21.21
C THR A 40 -5.30 21.91 -21.40
N SER A 41 -4.26 21.81 -22.22
CA SER A 41 -3.46 20.61 -22.35
C SER A 41 -2.85 20.32 -20.99
N THR A 42 -3.36 19.31 -20.28
CA THR A 42 -2.74 18.80 -19.07
C THR A 42 -1.26 18.52 -19.38
N PRO A 43 -0.31 19.09 -18.63
CA PRO A 43 1.11 18.87 -18.91
C PRO A 43 1.46 17.40 -18.67
N SER A 44 1.70 16.66 -19.75
CA SER A 44 2.29 15.32 -19.71
C SER A 44 3.71 15.42 -19.13
N LEU A 45 4.10 14.49 -18.26
CA LEU A 45 5.49 14.45 -17.79
C LEU A 45 6.41 14.06 -18.94
N THR A 46 7.63 14.61 -18.95
CA THR A 46 8.66 14.21 -19.92
C THR A 46 9.11 12.76 -19.70
N GLU A 47 9.01 12.28 -18.46
CA GLU A 47 9.28 10.90 -18.03
C GLU A 47 8.33 10.52 -16.90
N PRO A 48 7.88 9.26 -16.79
CA PRO A 48 7.01 8.83 -15.70
C PRO A 48 7.64 9.10 -14.32
N ALA A 49 6.84 9.63 -13.40
CA ALA A 49 7.23 9.77 -12.00
C ALA A 49 7.05 8.44 -11.26
N SER A 50 8.10 7.96 -10.60
CA SER A 50 8.09 6.68 -9.89
C SER A 50 8.06 6.82 -8.37
N CYS A 51 7.20 6.03 -7.74
CA CYS A 51 7.16 5.77 -6.31
C CYS A 51 7.46 4.29 -6.07
N GLU A 52 8.25 3.95 -5.06
CA GLU A 52 8.65 2.56 -4.82
C GLU A 52 8.64 2.26 -3.32
N CYS A 53 8.14 1.09 -2.95
CA CYS A 53 8.29 0.53 -1.61
C CYS A 53 8.84 -0.90 -1.68
N TRP A 54 9.82 -1.24 -0.85
CA TRP A 54 10.54 -2.52 -0.90
C TRP A 54 11.10 -2.90 0.47
N GLY A 55 11.52 -4.17 0.63
CA GLY A 55 12.32 -4.56 1.79
C GLY A 55 11.53 -4.60 3.10
N ASP A 56 11.99 -3.87 4.14
CA ASP A 56 11.47 -3.95 5.50
C ASP A 56 11.13 -2.60 6.20
N PRO A 57 10.08 -1.90 5.77
CA PRO A 57 9.68 -1.52 4.42
C PRO A 57 10.20 -0.09 4.17
N HIS A 58 11.15 -0.01 3.26
CA HIS A 58 11.64 1.24 2.72
C HIS A 58 10.66 1.72 1.65
N CYS A 59 10.27 2.98 1.70
CA CYS A 59 9.48 3.64 0.66
C CYS A 59 10.22 4.88 0.17
N LYS A 60 10.10 5.20 -1.11
CA LYS A 60 10.58 6.42 -1.74
C LYS A 60 9.44 6.97 -2.59
N GLY A 61 8.96 8.17 -2.25
CA GLY A 61 7.93 8.85 -3.03
C GLY A 61 8.50 9.50 -4.31
N PHE A 62 7.64 10.15 -5.09
CA PHE A 62 8.02 10.72 -6.39
C PHE A 62 9.12 11.77 -6.30
N SER A 63 8.99 12.68 -5.33
CA SER A 63 9.96 13.75 -5.08
C SER A 63 10.47 13.74 -3.64
N ASN A 64 10.20 12.63 -2.92
CA ASN A 64 10.53 12.46 -1.51
C ASN A 64 11.75 11.56 -1.31
N GLY A 65 12.51 11.84 -0.24
CA GLY A 65 13.56 10.96 0.23
C GLY A 65 13.03 9.62 0.72
N GLU A 66 13.94 8.67 0.96
CA GLU A 66 13.57 7.37 1.49
C GLU A 66 13.05 7.47 2.94
N MET A 67 11.94 6.79 3.19
CA MET A 67 11.29 6.69 4.49
C MET A 67 11.06 5.23 4.88
N LEU A 68 11.09 4.95 6.17
CA LEU A 68 10.69 3.66 6.73
C LEU A 68 9.22 3.75 7.12
N ILE A 69 8.40 2.83 6.65
CA ILE A 69 7.01 2.69 7.08
C ILE A 69 6.94 1.59 8.16
N GLY A 70 6.16 1.76 9.22
CA GLY A 70 6.04 0.76 10.28
C GLY A 70 4.59 0.34 10.49
N GLY A 71 4.38 -0.73 11.27
CA GLY A 71 3.03 -1.16 11.66
C GLY A 71 2.48 -2.35 10.87
N SER A 72 1.27 -2.78 11.23
CA SER A 72 0.58 -3.90 10.60
C SER A 72 -0.80 -3.44 10.12
N CYS A 73 -0.84 -2.58 9.10
CA CYS A 73 -2.05 -1.91 8.63
C CYS A 73 -2.04 -1.72 7.12
N ARG A 74 -3.21 -1.52 6.53
CA ARG A 74 -3.37 -1.10 5.13
C ARG A 74 -3.27 0.42 5.06
N HIS A 75 -2.40 0.93 4.21
CA HIS A 75 -2.18 2.38 4.02
C HIS A 75 -2.25 2.76 2.55
N VAL A 76 -2.78 3.95 2.26
CA VAL A 76 -2.82 4.51 0.91
C VAL A 76 -1.41 4.86 0.46
N LEU A 77 -0.95 4.18 -0.60
CA LEU A 77 0.29 4.52 -1.28
C LEU A 77 0.08 5.73 -2.18
N LEU A 78 -1.00 5.72 -2.97
CA LEU A 78 -1.32 6.73 -3.96
C LEU A 78 -2.83 6.84 -4.18
N THR A 79 -3.37 8.04 -4.28
CA THR A 79 -4.75 8.32 -4.70
C THR A 79 -4.84 9.70 -5.34
N ASP A 80 -5.87 9.93 -6.16
CA ASP A 80 -6.28 11.24 -6.68
C ASP A 80 -7.34 11.96 -5.81
N GLY A 81 -7.83 11.31 -4.75
CA GLY A 81 -8.83 11.87 -3.82
C GLY A 81 -8.25 12.77 -2.73
N CYS A 82 -7.35 13.69 -3.05
CA CYS A 82 -6.54 14.40 -2.05
C CYS A 82 -7.28 15.42 -1.19
N ASP A 83 -8.32 16.03 -1.75
CA ASP A 83 -9.08 17.12 -1.09
C ASP A 83 -10.45 16.64 -0.62
N SER A 84 -10.57 15.37 -0.21
CA SER A 84 -11.86 14.72 0.11
C SER A 84 -12.82 14.62 -1.08
N SER A 85 -12.31 14.82 -2.29
CA SER A 85 -13.01 14.49 -3.53
C SER A 85 -13.20 12.97 -3.64
N THR A 86 -14.24 12.55 -4.38
CA THR A 86 -14.39 11.14 -4.75
C THR A 86 -13.19 10.75 -5.63
N ALA A 87 -12.33 9.89 -5.10
CA ALA A 87 -11.18 9.36 -5.82
C ALA A 87 -11.65 8.53 -7.03
N GLN A 88 -11.03 8.72 -8.20
CA GLN A 88 -11.19 7.80 -9.32
C GLN A 88 -10.33 6.56 -9.14
N PHE A 89 -9.21 6.67 -8.42
CA PHE A 89 -8.39 5.52 -8.06
C PHE A 89 -7.74 5.64 -6.68
N THR A 90 -7.44 4.49 -6.10
CA THR A 90 -6.69 4.36 -4.84
C THR A 90 -5.83 3.11 -4.90
N ILE A 91 -4.53 3.29 -4.71
CA ILE A 91 -3.57 2.20 -4.50
C ILE A 91 -3.21 2.19 -3.02
N SER A 92 -3.37 1.04 -2.38
CA SER A 92 -2.99 0.84 -0.99
C SER A 92 -2.19 -0.44 -0.81
N ALA A 93 -1.43 -0.49 0.27
CA ALA A 93 -0.62 -1.65 0.63
C ALA A 93 -0.91 -2.07 2.06
N GLU A 94 -1.12 -3.37 2.26
CA GLU A 94 -1.18 -4.00 3.56
C GLU A 94 0.22 -4.34 4.05
N PHE A 95 0.63 -3.68 5.13
CA PHE A 95 1.88 -3.92 5.80
C PHE A 95 1.69 -4.96 6.90
N LYS A 96 2.67 -5.85 7.05
CA LYS A 96 2.71 -6.85 8.13
C LYS A 96 4.04 -6.80 8.87
N ARG A 97 3.98 -6.77 10.20
CA ARG A 97 5.18 -6.92 11.04
C ARG A 97 5.76 -8.33 10.93
N THR A 98 7.10 -8.41 10.92
CA THR A 98 7.80 -9.70 10.99
C THR A 98 7.73 -10.32 12.39
N LYS A 99 7.66 -9.49 13.45
CA LYS A 99 7.53 -9.89 14.85
C LYS A 99 6.74 -8.85 15.64
N THR A 100 6.10 -9.25 16.74
CA THR A 100 5.27 -8.37 17.59
C THR A 100 6.02 -7.16 18.17
N HIS A 101 7.32 -7.31 18.47
CA HIS A 101 8.13 -6.28 19.16
C HIS A 101 9.05 -5.46 18.24
N VAL A 102 9.02 -5.67 16.93
CA VAL A 102 9.83 -4.89 15.98
C VAL A 102 8.96 -3.90 15.23
N GLN A 103 9.49 -2.71 14.98
CA GLN A 103 8.82 -1.70 14.15
C GLN A 103 8.84 -2.05 12.66
N ARG A 104 9.69 -3.01 12.26
CA ARG A 104 9.87 -3.43 10.87
C ARG A 104 8.69 -4.24 10.37
N SER A 105 8.07 -3.76 9.30
CA SER A 105 7.05 -4.45 8.52
C SER A 105 7.52 -4.71 7.10
N PHE A 106 6.71 -5.39 6.30
CA PHE A 106 6.91 -5.57 4.87
C PHE A 106 5.54 -5.51 4.19
N ILE A 107 5.51 -5.23 2.88
CA ILE A 107 4.27 -5.26 2.11
C ILE A 107 3.86 -6.70 1.90
N GLN A 108 2.68 -7.07 2.40
CA GLN A 108 2.09 -8.39 2.23
C GLN A 108 1.17 -8.43 1.02
N LYS A 109 0.40 -7.37 0.80
CA LYS A 109 -0.54 -7.24 -0.32
C LYS A 109 -0.59 -5.82 -0.83
N VAL A 110 -0.91 -5.66 -2.10
CA VAL A 110 -1.23 -4.39 -2.74
C VAL A 110 -2.65 -4.47 -3.29
N PHE A 111 -3.41 -3.40 -3.13
CA PHE A 111 -4.78 -3.28 -3.60
C PHE A 111 -4.87 -2.09 -4.54
N VAL A 112 -5.45 -2.30 -5.72
CA VAL A 112 -5.69 -1.26 -6.72
C VAL A 112 -7.20 -1.14 -6.89
N ASN A 113 -7.75 -0.01 -6.46
CA ASN A 113 -9.15 0.31 -6.58
C ASN A 113 -9.32 1.42 -7.61
N PHE A 114 -10.25 1.27 -8.54
CA PHE A 114 -10.61 2.33 -9.46
C PHE A 114 -12.03 2.13 -9.99
N ASN A 115 -12.62 3.21 -10.49
CA ASN A 115 -13.92 3.13 -11.16
C ASN A 115 -13.72 2.85 -12.66
N HIS A 116 -14.49 1.92 -13.19
CA HIS A 116 -14.51 1.57 -14.61
C HIS A 116 -15.92 1.73 -15.18
N TYR A 117 -16.04 2.07 -16.47
CA TYR A 117 -17.33 2.17 -17.15
C TYR A 117 -17.69 0.86 -17.84
N VAL A 118 -18.68 0.13 -17.33
CA VAL A 118 -19.30 -1.02 -18.01
C VAL A 118 -20.65 -0.57 -18.53
N GLU A 119 -20.84 -0.56 -19.86
CA GLU A 119 -22.13 -0.18 -20.47
C GLU A 119 -22.65 1.19 -19.98
N GLU A 120 -21.76 2.20 -19.92
CA GLU A 120 -22.03 3.56 -19.41
C GLU A 120 -22.34 3.66 -17.90
N VAL A 121 -22.28 2.54 -17.17
CA VAL A 121 -22.41 2.51 -15.71
C VAL A 121 -21.03 2.46 -15.05
N LEU A 122 -20.79 3.38 -14.12
CA LEU A 122 -19.61 3.36 -13.25
C LEU A 122 -19.70 2.18 -12.28
N SER A 123 -18.76 1.24 -12.40
CA SER A 123 -18.65 0.08 -11.51
C SER A 123 -17.26 0.06 -10.84
N PRO A 124 -17.19 -0.18 -9.51
CA PRO A 124 -15.94 -0.26 -8.79
C PRO A 124 -15.22 -1.58 -9.07
N MET A 125 -13.94 -1.48 -9.41
CA MET A 125 -13.02 -2.60 -9.57
C MET A 125 -11.99 -2.59 -8.44
N GLU A 126 -11.76 -3.75 -7.81
CA GLU A 126 -10.63 -3.99 -6.91
C GLU A 126 -9.73 -5.08 -7.46
N ILE A 127 -8.42 -4.83 -7.48
CA ILE A 127 -7.41 -5.82 -7.85
C ILE A 127 -6.50 -6.05 -6.63
N GLU A 128 -6.46 -7.28 -6.15
CA GLU A 128 -5.57 -7.71 -5.07
C GLU A 128 -4.32 -8.39 -5.65
N LEU A 129 -3.15 -7.85 -5.32
CA LEU A 129 -1.84 -8.42 -5.62
C LEU A 129 -1.24 -8.97 -4.33
N GLY A 130 -1.12 -10.29 -4.24
CA GLY A 130 -0.64 -11.01 -3.06
C GLY A 130 0.74 -11.64 -3.23
N GLN A 131 1.28 -12.16 -2.13
CA GLN A 131 2.55 -12.91 -2.16
C GLN A 131 2.45 -14.19 -3.00
N GLY A 132 3.57 -14.65 -3.53
CA GLY A 132 3.65 -15.77 -4.48
C GLY A 132 3.07 -15.44 -5.85
N GLY A 133 3.01 -14.15 -6.22
CA GLY A 133 2.45 -13.70 -7.50
C GLY A 133 0.93 -13.89 -7.62
N SER A 134 0.22 -14.00 -6.50
CA SER A 134 -1.24 -14.13 -6.53
C SER A 134 -1.88 -12.84 -7.04
N VAL A 135 -2.83 -12.96 -7.97
CA VAL A 135 -3.60 -11.82 -8.50
C VAL A 135 -5.07 -12.20 -8.52
N VAL A 136 -5.92 -11.32 -7.99
CA VAL A 136 -7.39 -11.50 -7.95
C VAL A 136 -8.06 -10.22 -8.39
N PHE A 137 -8.97 -10.31 -9.35
CA PHE A 137 -9.79 -9.20 -9.83
C PHE A 137 -11.21 -9.35 -9.29
N ARG A 138 -11.77 -8.25 -8.78
CA ARG A 138 -13.13 -8.17 -8.25
C ARG A 138 -13.87 -6.99 -8.85
N SER A 139 -15.09 -7.23 -9.30
CA SER A 139 -16.06 -6.18 -9.66
C SER A 139 -17.25 -6.33 -8.73
N GLU A 140 -17.65 -5.26 -8.05
CA GLU A 140 -18.80 -5.27 -7.12
C GLU A 140 -18.70 -6.43 -6.08
N ASP A 141 -17.52 -6.58 -5.47
CA ASP A 141 -17.16 -7.65 -4.52
C ASP A 141 -17.13 -9.09 -5.09
N LYS A 142 -17.56 -9.31 -6.32
CA LYS A 142 -17.54 -10.61 -6.99
C LYS A 142 -16.17 -10.86 -7.64
N VAL A 143 -15.57 -12.02 -7.36
CA VAL A 143 -14.36 -12.47 -8.08
C VAL A 143 -14.71 -12.68 -9.54
N ILE A 144 -14.11 -11.89 -10.43
CA ILE A 144 -14.27 -12.02 -11.87
C ILE A 144 -13.10 -12.80 -12.49
N TRP A 145 -11.92 -12.77 -11.86
CA TRP A 145 -10.78 -13.57 -12.28
C TRP A 145 -9.80 -13.81 -11.14
N ASP A 146 -9.21 -15.00 -11.16
CA ASP A 146 -8.04 -15.40 -10.40
C ASP A 146 -7.29 -16.50 -11.17
N LYS A 147 -6.14 -16.94 -10.66
CA LYS A 147 -5.35 -18.01 -11.29
C LYS A 147 -6.04 -19.38 -11.41
N THR A 148 -7.19 -19.57 -10.75
CA THR A 148 -7.95 -20.83 -10.81
C THR A 148 -9.01 -20.81 -11.91
N ASN A 149 -9.30 -19.63 -12.47
CA ASN A 149 -10.17 -19.49 -13.63
C ASN A 149 -9.55 -20.14 -14.88
N SER A 150 -10.42 -20.67 -15.73
CA SER A 150 -10.02 -21.23 -17.03
C SER A 150 -9.79 -20.18 -18.11
N GLN A 151 -10.24 -18.94 -17.89
CA GLN A 151 -10.06 -17.82 -18.81
C GLN A 151 -8.64 -17.26 -18.73
N ASN A 152 -8.11 -16.84 -19.88
CA ASN A 152 -6.81 -16.18 -19.94
C ASN A 152 -6.92 -14.78 -19.31
N LEU A 153 -5.92 -14.40 -18.51
CA LEU A 153 -5.88 -13.09 -17.87
C LEU A 153 -6.02 -11.96 -18.90
N SER A 154 -5.31 -12.05 -20.03
CA SER A 154 -5.29 -11.02 -21.08
C SER A 154 -6.69 -10.74 -21.63
N ASP A 155 -7.52 -11.77 -21.77
CA ASP A 155 -8.87 -11.63 -22.31
C ASP A 155 -9.79 -10.90 -21.31
N VAL A 156 -9.63 -11.21 -20.02
CA VAL A 156 -10.42 -10.57 -18.96
C VAL A 156 -10.05 -9.11 -18.82
N VAL A 157 -8.76 -8.79 -18.73
CA VAL A 157 -8.32 -7.41 -18.42
C VAL A 157 -8.60 -6.43 -19.56
N VAL A 158 -8.54 -6.88 -20.81
CA VAL A 158 -8.87 -6.04 -21.98
C VAL A 158 -10.32 -5.57 -21.95
N HIS A 159 -11.25 -6.41 -21.48
CA HIS A 159 -12.65 -6.02 -21.32
C HIS A 159 -12.84 -4.81 -20.39
N TYR A 160 -11.92 -4.60 -19.45
CA TYR A 160 -11.95 -3.51 -18.48
C TYR A 160 -10.98 -2.36 -18.81
N GLY A 161 -10.40 -2.35 -20.02
CA GLY A 161 -9.40 -1.34 -20.41
C GLY A 161 -8.10 -1.41 -19.60
N ILE A 162 -7.77 -2.59 -19.08
CA ILE A 162 -6.59 -2.84 -18.26
C ILE A 162 -5.59 -3.64 -19.10
N THR A 163 -4.29 -3.36 -18.93
CA THR A 163 -3.22 -4.21 -19.44
C THR A 163 -2.53 -4.90 -18.27
N ALA A 164 -2.48 -6.23 -18.28
CA ALA A 164 -1.77 -7.02 -17.28
C ALA A 164 -0.83 -8.03 -17.93
N LYS A 165 0.45 -8.03 -17.52
CA LYS A 165 1.47 -8.96 -18.06
C LYS A 165 2.58 -9.20 -17.06
N TYR A 166 3.29 -10.31 -17.22
CA TYR A 166 4.58 -10.52 -16.57
C TYR A 166 5.67 -9.91 -17.45
N VAL A 167 6.62 -9.21 -16.82
CA VAL A 167 7.78 -8.60 -17.48
C VAL A 167 9.05 -9.02 -16.76
N CYS A 168 10.15 -9.14 -17.50
CA CYS A 168 11.45 -9.46 -16.94
C CYS A 168 12.00 -8.26 -16.17
N VAL A 169 12.73 -8.49 -15.07
CA VAL A 169 13.22 -7.40 -14.21
C VAL A 169 14.26 -6.52 -14.90
N ASP A 170 15.04 -7.07 -15.82
CA ASP A 170 16.03 -6.33 -16.62
C ASP A 170 15.38 -5.31 -17.57
N GLU A 171 14.08 -5.48 -17.89
CA GLU A 171 13.29 -4.47 -18.60
C GLU A 171 12.86 -3.30 -17.71
N ILE A 172 13.02 -3.40 -16.38
CA ILE A 172 12.61 -2.37 -15.41
C ILE A 172 13.85 -1.68 -14.84
N GLU A 173 14.19 -0.53 -15.41
CA GLU A 173 15.31 0.27 -14.94
C GLU A 173 15.14 0.70 -13.47
N GLY A 174 16.18 0.48 -12.66
CA GLY A 174 16.23 0.99 -11.29
C GLY A 174 15.42 0.22 -10.25
N TRP A 175 14.92 -0.98 -10.57
CA TRP A 175 14.21 -1.84 -9.63
C TRP A 175 15.04 -2.19 -8.39
N LYS A 176 14.48 -2.01 -7.19
CA LYS A 176 15.16 -2.31 -5.91
C LYS A 176 14.63 -3.54 -5.19
N GLY A 177 13.55 -4.12 -5.69
CA GLY A 177 12.95 -5.31 -5.09
C GLY A 177 13.85 -6.53 -5.17
N LYS A 178 13.62 -7.49 -4.26
CA LYS A 178 14.29 -8.79 -4.35
C LYS A 178 13.53 -9.65 -5.34
N ILE A 179 14.19 -9.94 -6.43
CA ILE A 179 13.66 -10.80 -7.48
C ILE A 179 13.47 -12.21 -6.92
N GLY A 180 12.28 -12.78 -7.12
CA GLY A 180 12.01 -14.20 -6.84
C GLY A 180 12.74 -15.11 -7.82
N GLU A 181 12.53 -16.43 -7.70
CA GLU A 181 13.22 -17.41 -8.55
C GLU A 181 12.87 -17.29 -10.05
N SER A 182 11.71 -16.70 -10.40
CA SER A 182 11.26 -16.56 -11.79
C SER A 182 11.86 -15.40 -12.57
N ALA A 183 12.50 -14.42 -11.92
CA ALA A 183 12.93 -13.17 -12.55
C ALA A 183 11.83 -12.34 -13.25
N GLU A 184 10.57 -12.63 -12.96
CA GLU A 184 9.41 -11.95 -13.53
C GLU A 184 8.72 -11.06 -12.49
N ILE A 185 8.23 -9.91 -12.94
CA ILE A 185 7.45 -8.95 -12.18
C ILE A 185 6.08 -8.82 -12.84
N PHE A 186 5.02 -8.82 -12.03
CA PHE A 186 3.69 -8.55 -12.54
C PHE A 186 3.52 -7.05 -12.78
N ARG A 187 3.30 -6.65 -14.04
CA ARG A 187 2.94 -5.29 -14.45
C ARG A 187 1.44 -5.22 -14.70
N LEU A 188 0.79 -4.32 -13.98
CA LEU A 188 -0.60 -3.92 -14.18
C LEU A 188 -0.61 -2.45 -14.64
N ALA A 189 -1.31 -2.14 -15.73
CA ALA A 189 -1.51 -0.77 -16.17
C ALA A 189 -2.99 -0.49 -16.41
N THR A 190 -3.41 0.70 -15.99
CA THR A 190 -4.79 1.20 -16.05
C THR A 190 -4.76 2.66 -16.49
N LEU A 191 -5.93 3.27 -16.67
CA LEU A 191 -6.09 4.66 -17.10
C LEU A 191 -5.30 4.94 -18.39
N ASN A 192 -5.45 4.09 -19.41
CA ASN A 192 -4.73 4.20 -20.70
C ASN A 192 -3.19 4.23 -20.56
N ASP A 193 -2.63 3.36 -19.72
CA ASP A 193 -1.19 3.30 -19.42
C ASP A 193 -0.62 4.54 -18.70
N GLU A 194 -1.46 5.48 -18.24
CA GLU A 194 -1.01 6.61 -17.43
C GLU A 194 -0.62 6.21 -16.01
N LEU A 195 -1.12 5.08 -15.52
CA LEU A 195 -0.84 4.52 -14.21
C LEU A 195 -0.39 3.06 -14.34
N ALA A 196 0.86 2.77 -13.96
CA ALA A 196 1.42 1.43 -13.98
C ALA A 196 1.89 0.99 -12.59
N ILE A 197 1.54 -0.24 -12.20
CA ILE A 197 1.91 -0.87 -10.94
C ILE A 197 2.74 -2.12 -11.25
N TYR A 198 3.86 -2.25 -10.57
CA TYR A 198 4.79 -3.38 -10.67
C TYR A 198 4.86 -4.08 -9.33
N TRP A 199 4.69 -5.41 -9.31
CA TRP A 199 4.71 -6.22 -8.10
C TRP A 199 5.61 -7.45 -8.26
N ASP A 200 6.58 -7.64 -7.36
CA ASP A 200 7.49 -8.80 -7.40
C ASP A 200 6.89 -10.10 -6.86
N GLY A 201 5.66 -10.10 -6.36
CA GLY A 201 5.10 -11.28 -5.72
C GLY A 201 5.68 -11.55 -4.32
N VAL A 202 6.53 -10.70 -3.77
CA VAL A 202 7.21 -10.94 -2.49
C VAL A 202 6.92 -9.81 -1.50
N LYS A 203 7.43 -8.60 -1.76
CA LYS A 203 7.37 -7.47 -0.83
C LYS A 203 7.73 -6.10 -1.45
N SER A 204 7.84 -6.01 -2.77
CA SER A 204 8.24 -4.77 -3.43
C SER A 204 7.24 -4.36 -4.50
N VAL A 205 6.83 -3.11 -4.42
CA VAL A 205 5.90 -2.47 -5.34
C VAL A 205 6.51 -1.19 -5.88
N ARG A 206 6.36 -0.97 -7.18
CA ARG A 206 6.63 0.31 -7.84
C ARG A 206 5.36 0.81 -8.51
N ILE A 207 5.13 2.11 -8.44
CA ILE A 207 4.01 2.80 -9.07
C ILE A 207 4.60 3.90 -9.94
N ASP A 208 4.32 3.84 -11.24
CA ASP A 208 4.71 4.85 -12.22
C ASP A 208 3.46 5.62 -12.68
N VAL A 209 3.59 6.94 -12.72
CA VAL A 209 2.53 7.85 -13.17
C VAL A 209 3.08 8.73 -14.29
N SER A 210 2.44 8.70 -15.46
CA SER A 210 2.91 9.38 -16.68
C SER A 210 2.29 10.78 -16.87
N THR A 211 1.15 11.04 -16.22
CA THR A 211 0.52 12.35 -16.16
C THR A 211 0.73 12.99 -14.78
N GLN A 212 0.44 14.28 -14.63
CA GLN A 212 0.42 14.94 -13.31
C GLN A 212 -1.03 15.04 -12.78
N PRO A 213 -1.72 13.95 -12.43
CA PRO A 213 -2.88 14.10 -11.58
C PRO A 213 -2.42 14.67 -10.23
N ALA A 214 -3.28 15.48 -9.62
CA ALA A 214 -3.09 15.89 -8.23
C ALA A 214 -3.20 14.63 -7.37
N VAL A 215 -2.06 14.02 -7.05
CA VAL A 215 -1.98 12.78 -6.27
C VAL A 215 -1.32 13.00 -4.92
N CYS A 216 -1.68 12.13 -3.98
CA CYS A 216 -1.21 12.13 -2.60
C CYS A 216 -1.24 10.70 -2.05
N GLY A 217 -0.73 10.51 -0.84
CA GLY A 217 -0.49 9.19 -0.26
C GLY A 217 0.93 9.10 0.29
N ILE A 218 1.38 7.91 0.68
CA ILE A 218 2.80 7.68 1.06
C ILE A 218 3.77 8.10 -0.07
N CYS A 219 3.35 7.99 -1.33
CA CYS A 219 4.13 8.43 -2.48
C CYS A 219 4.33 9.95 -2.57
N GLY A 220 3.58 10.73 -1.79
CA GLY A 220 3.59 12.19 -1.83
C GLY A 220 2.99 12.75 -3.12
N GLN A 221 3.24 14.04 -3.36
CA GLN A 221 2.80 14.76 -4.55
C GLN A 221 3.94 14.90 -5.56
N ILE A 222 3.64 14.78 -6.84
CA ILE A 222 4.62 14.96 -7.92
C ILE A 222 5.10 16.42 -7.94
N GLY A 223 6.42 16.62 -7.99
CA GLY A 223 7.02 17.96 -8.01
C GLY A 223 7.12 18.64 -6.64
N SER A 224 6.70 17.97 -5.56
CA SER A 224 6.78 18.48 -4.19
C SER A 224 7.61 17.56 -3.30
N SER A 225 8.63 18.11 -2.64
CA SER A 225 9.43 17.38 -1.64
C SER A 225 8.78 17.37 -0.26
N ALA A 226 7.55 17.87 -0.13
CA ALA A 226 6.82 17.83 1.12
C ALA A 226 6.42 16.37 1.42
N LEU A 227 6.89 15.86 2.56
CA LEU A 227 6.52 14.54 3.04
C LEU A 227 5.10 14.58 3.60
N VAL A 228 4.11 14.42 2.73
CA VAL A 228 2.72 14.23 3.09
C VAL A 228 2.47 12.74 3.14
N ILE A 229 2.25 12.19 4.34
CA ILE A 229 1.79 10.81 4.47
C ILE A 229 0.28 10.86 4.44
N GLY A 230 -0.29 10.27 3.38
CA GLY A 230 -1.73 10.19 3.19
C GLY A 230 -2.42 9.43 4.31
N ASP A 231 -3.73 9.62 4.35
CA ASP A 231 -4.59 9.06 5.37
C ASP A 231 -4.72 7.53 5.25
N PHE A 232 -5.33 6.94 6.26
CA PHE A 232 -5.65 5.53 6.35
C PHE A 232 -6.62 5.09 5.24
N ASP A 233 -6.51 3.85 4.78
CA ASP A 233 -7.46 3.28 3.81
C ASP A 233 -8.78 2.90 4.52
N VAL A 234 -9.78 3.78 4.39
CA VAL A 234 -11.10 3.66 5.02
C VAL A 234 -11.91 2.42 4.58
N THR A 235 -11.46 1.68 3.56
CA THR A 235 -12.12 0.44 3.12
C THR A 235 -11.93 -0.74 4.09
N GLN A 236 -11.07 -0.62 5.12
CA GLN A 236 -10.91 -1.68 6.12
C GLN A 236 -12.09 -1.79 7.10
N LYS A 237 -12.61 -3.01 7.25
CA LYS A 237 -13.70 -3.37 8.16
C LYS A 237 -13.31 -3.51 9.65
N ASN A 238 -12.02 -3.41 10.01
CA ASN A 238 -11.52 -3.53 11.40
C ASN A 238 -10.52 -2.41 11.75
N LEU A 239 -11.06 -1.23 12.04
CA LEU A 239 -10.33 0.04 12.21
C LEU A 239 -9.65 0.24 13.58
N THR A 240 -9.93 -0.59 14.59
CA THR A 240 -9.61 -0.26 15.99
C THR A 240 -8.11 -0.29 16.35
N ASP A 241 -7.26 -0.93 15.55
CA ASP A 241 -5.83 -1.11 15.86
C ASP A 241 -4.87 -0.32 14.95
N CYS A 242 -5.41 0.46 13.99
CA CYS A 242 -4.59 1.15 12.99
C CYS A 242 -4.50 2.66 13.24
N PRO A 243 -3.28 3.24 13.26
CA PRO A 243 -3.13 4.69 13.33
C PRO A 243 -3.61 5.34 12.03
N SER A 244 -4.21 6.54 12.14
CA SER A 244 -4.72 7.31 11.00
C SER A 244 -3.63 7.68 9.98
N LYS A 245 -2.36 7.68 10.40
CA LYS A 245 -1.19 7.87 9.52
C LYS A 245 -0.21 6.73 9.71
N ALA A 246 0.41 6.32 8.61
CA ALA A 246 1.46 5.33 8.64
C ALA A 246 2.61 5.82 9.54
N PRO A 247 3.03 5.05 10.57
CA PRO A 247 4.21 5.36 11.35
C PRO A 247 5.41 5.45 10.43
N SER A 248 6.07 6.60 10.37
CA SER A 248 7.17 6.82 9.42
C SER A 248 8.40 7.45 10.05
N GLN A 249 9.56 7.18 9.45
CA GLN A 249 10.82 7.84 9.80
C GLN A 249 11.64 8.10 8.54
N ALA A 250 12.13 9.34 8.36
CA ALA A 250 13.09 9.64 7.31
C ALA A 250 14.39 8.87 7.54
N LYS A 251 14.98 8.33 6.45
CA LYS A 251 16.25 7.61 6.51
C LYS A 251 17.34 8.49 7.14
N GLY A 252 18.01 7.98 8.17
CA GLY A 252 19.08 8.69 8.91
C GLY A 252 18.71 9.11 10.34
N GLN A 253 17.43 9.31 10.66
CA GLN A 253 16.98 9.61 12.03
C GLN A 253 16.95 8.37 12.96
N GLU A 254 17.03 7.17 12.39
CA GLU A 254 17.04 5.90 13.10
C GLU A 254 18.26 5.75 14.05
N ARG A 255 19.41 6.32 13.65
CA ARG A 255 20.65 6.26 14.45
C ARG A 255 20.59 7.14 15.71
N GLN A 256 19.91 8.28 15.66
CA GLN A 256 19.82 9.19 16.80
C GLN A 256 18.94 8.59 17.91
N LYS A 257 17.79 8.00 17.58
CA LYS A 257 16.92 7.35 18.59
C LYS A 257 17.58 6.13 19.24
N ARG A 258 18.35 5.32 18.49
CA ARG A 258 19.12 4.21 19.09
C ARG A 258 20.24 4.69 20.01
N HIS A 259 20.88 5.83 19.70
CA HIS A 259 21.87 6.43 20.62
C HIS A 259 21.24 7.02 21.88
N THR A 260 20.05 7.60 21.79
CA THR A 260 19.33 8.11 22.96
C THR A 260 18.79 6.97 23.83
N GLN A 261 18.25 5.90 23.25
CA GLN A 261 17.87 4.70 24.00
C GLN A 261 19.06 3.96 24.62
N LYS A 262 20.20 3.84 23.91
CA LYS A 262 21.44 3.32 24.51
C LYS A 262 21.95 4.22 25.65
N LYS A 263 21.81 5.55 25.55
CA LYS A 263 22.17 6.46 26.66
C LYS A 263 21.26 6.31 27.88
N ILE A 264 19.96 6.04 27.67
CA ILE A 264 19.01 5.79 28.77
C ILE A 264 19.27 4.42 29.43
N PHE A 265 19.66 3.40 28.65
CA PHE A 265 20.02 2.07 29.18
C PHE A 265 21.42 1.99 29.81
N ASN A 266 22.31 2.95 29.52
CA ASN A 266 23.64 3.08 30.13
C ASN A 266 23.71 4.10 31.28
N GLN A 267 22.59 4.67 31.72
CA GLN A 267 22.58 5.22 33.07
C GLN A 267 22.48 4.06 34.06
N PRO A 268 23.44 3.90 34.99
CA PRO A 268 23.28 2.91 36.04
C PRO A 268 22.02 3.29 36.82
N SER A 269 20.98 2.48 36.65
CA SER A 269 19.75 2.57 37.44
C SER A 269 20.15 2.60 38.92
N VAL A 270 19.83 3.69 39.60
CA VAL A 270 20.02 3.91 41.05
C VAL A 270 19.44 2.75 41.89
N VAL A 271 18.55 1.96 41.30
CA VAL A 271 17.94 0.75 41.86
C VAL A 271 18.91 -0.45 41.97
N LYS A 272 19.93 -0.57 41.10
CA LYS A 272 20.88 -1.70 41.16
C LYS A 272 21.95 -1.55 42.25
N LYS A 273 22.37 -0.31 42.58
CA LYS A 273 23.33 -0.09 43.68
C LYS A 273 22.73 -0.42 45.05
N LYS A 274 21.43 -0.21 45.24
CA LYS A 274 20.78 -0.49 46.53
C LYS A 274 20.61 -1.99 46.80
N LYS A 275 20.37 -2.80 45.75
CA LYS A 275 20.23 -4.26 45.89
C LYS A 275 21.58 -4.97 46.13
N GLU A 276 22.66 -4.44 45.59
CA GLU A 276 24.02 -4.98 45.79
C GLU A 276 24.62 -4.59 47.15
N GLU A 277 24.27 -3.43 47.71
CA GLU A 277 24.61 -3.06 49.10
C GLU A 277 23.80 -3.86 50.14
N ASP A 278 22.53 -4.16 49.88
CA ASP A 278 21.69 -4.95 50.80
C ASP A 278 22.09 -6.44 50.83
N GLU A 279 22.58 -7.02 49.73
CA GLU A 279 23.15 -8.38 49.73
C GLU A 279 24.52 -8.45 50.42
N LYS A 280 25.38 -7.44 50.30
CA LYS A 280 26.66 -7.38 51.04
C LYS A 280 26.44 -7.22 52.56
N LYS A 281 25.40 -6.50 53.00
CA LYS A 281 25.04 -6.43 54.43
C LYS A 281 24.51 -7.76 54.96
N LYS A 282 23.72 -8.52 54.20
CA LYS A 282 23.24 -9.85 54.62
C LYS A 282 24.38 -10.87 54.77
N PHE A 283 25.42 -10.79 53.93
CA PHE A 283 26.56 -11.72 54.03
C PHE A 283 27.47 -11.45 55.24
N HIS A 284 27.52 -10.21 55.74
CA HIS A 284 28.29 -9.88 56.94
C HIS A 284 27.61 -10.26 58.26
N LEU A 285 26.27 -10.27 58.32
CA LEU A 285 25.53 -10.71 59.51
C LEU A 285 25.49 -12.24 59.67
N ALA A 286 25.57 -13.01 58.58
CA ALA A 286 25.58 -14.48 58.67
C ALA A 286 26.92 -15.07 59.17
N ASN A 287 28.01 -14.28 59.13
CA ASN A 287 29.34 -14.74 59.55
C ASN A 287 29.70 -14.40 61.01
N SER A 288 28.94 -13.54 61.71
CA SER A 288 29.13 -13.32 63.15
C SER A 288 28.56 -14.48 63.98
N ASP A 289 27.45 -15.07 63.55
CA ASP A 289 26.74 -16.09 64.32
C ASP A 289 27.47 -17.45 64.31
N VAL A 290 28.29 -17.71 63.29
CA VAL A 290 29.09 -18.95 63.18
C VAL A 290 30.37 -18.91 64.03
N ILE A 291 30.85 -17.72 64.42
CA ILE A 291 32.06 -17.57 65.24
C ILE A 291 31.75 -17.77 66.73
N ASP A 292 30.57 -17.39 67.20
CA ASP A 292 30.17 -17.58 68.60
C ASP A 292 29.83 -19.05 68.95
N GLU A 293 29.32 -19.82 67.98
CA GLU A 293 29.00 -21.24 68.22
C GLU A 293 30.26 -22.14 68.33
N LYS A 294 31.35 -21.77 67.64
CA LYS A 294 32.64 -22.49 67.74
C LYS A 294 33.39 -22.22 69.04
N ASN A 295 33.30 -21.01 69.58
CA ASN A 295 33.95 -20.64 70.85
C ASN A 295 33.27 -21.27 72.07
N ASN A 296 31.96 -21.56 72.00
CA ASN A 296 31.24 -22.21 73.10
C ASN A 296 31.50 -23.73 73.18
N LYS A 297 31.79 -24.39 72.04
CA LYS A 297 32.16 -25.82 72.03
C LYS A 297 33.59 -26.09 72.53
N GLN A 298 34.53 -25.15 72.40
CA GLN A 298 35.87 -25.30 72.98
C GLN A 298 35.91 -25.10 74.52
N LYS A 299 35.03 -24.26 75.09
CA LYS A 299 34.95 -24.09 76.56
C LYS A 299 34.35 -25.30 77.29
N GLN A 300 33.52 -26.12 76.65
CA GLN A 300 32.93 -27.31 77.28
C GLN A 300 33.87 -28.54 77.31
N GLN A 301 35.00 -28.52 76.58
CA GLN A 301 36.01 -29.60 76.64
C GLN A 301 37.10 -29.40 77.70
N GLN A 302 37.14 -28.26 78.39
CA GLN A 302 38.10 -28.00 79.49
C GLN A 302 37.54 -28.22 80.91
N VAL A 303 36.30 -28.69 81.07
CA VAL A 303 35.67 -28.94 82.39
C VAL A 303 35.48 -30.45 82.67
N LYS A 304 36.09 -31.34 81.88
CA LYS A 304 36.08 -32.80 82.11
C LYS A 304 37.49 -33.43 82.11
N LYS A 305 38.47 -32.73 82.67
CA LYS A 305 39.74 -33.31 83.13
C LYS A 305 40.08 -32.77 84.50
#